data_AF-A0A1H8JGF6-F1
#
_entry.id   AF-A0A1H8JGF6-F1
#
_cell.length_a   1.000
_cell.length_b   1.000
_cell.length_c   1.000
_cell.angle_alpha   90.00
_cell.angle_beta   90.00
_cell.angle_gamma   90.00
#
_symmetry.space_group_name_H-M   'P 1'
#
loop_
_entity.id
_entity.type
_entity.pdbx_description
1 polymer ?
#
loop_
_entity_poly.entity_id
_entity_poly.type
_entity_poly.pdbx_seq_one_letter_code
_entity_poly.pdbx_strand_id
1 'polypeptide(L)'
;MAETTPPRAAYWLDQQLTQLIAKLDVFIRLRTDQRKALLGHPHSDNWQGAKRRNFDTTFKQQHDALVALKTAAASLQKSVAQVLADDRKPHH
;
A
#
# COMPACT_ATOMS: atom_id res chain seq x y z
N MET A 1 -36.66 19.09 1.20
CA MET A 1 -35.71 18.29 0.40
C MET A 1 -34.42 18.24 1.21
N ALA A 2 -34.04 17.06 1.70
CA ALA A 2 -32.83 16.91 2.50
C ALA A 2 -31.63 16.86 1.54
N GLU A 3 -30.74 17.84 1.66
CA GLU A 3 -29.49 17.93 0.92
C GLU A 3 -28.57 16.84 1.46
N THR A 4 -28.46 15.71 0.75
CA THR A 4 -27.52 14.64 1.06
C THR A 4 -26.12 15.13 0.72
N THR A 5 -25.52 15.84 1.68
CA THR A 5 -24.10 16.14 1.65
C THR A 5 -23.37 14.84 1.99
N PRO A 6 -22.40 14.39 1.18
CA PRO A 6 -21.69 13.16 1.50
C PRO A 6 -21.04 13.32 2.86
N PRO A 7 -21.12 12.30 3.73
CA PRO A 7 -20.67 12.46 5.11
C PRO A 7 -19.20 12.89 5.06
N ARG A 8 -18.87 14.05 5.63
CA ARG A 8 -17.51 14.62 5.69
C ARG A 8 -16.45 13.58 6.08
N ALA A 9 -16.84 12.59 6.87
CA ALA A 9 -16.04 11.43 7.24
C ALA A 9 -15.58 10.57 6.05
N ALA A 10 -16.41 10.33 5.04
CA ALA A 10 -16.07 9.53 3.86
C ALA A 10 -15.03 10.23 2.97
N TYR A 11 -15.15 11.54 2.75
CA TYR A 11 -14.11 12.31 2.06
C TYR A 11 -12.78 12.30 2.81
N TRP A 12 -12.83 12.50 4.13
CA TRP A 12 -11.62 12.44 4.95
C TRP A 12 -10.97 11.05 4.87
N LEU A 13 -11.76 9.98 4.93
CA LEU A 13 -11.28 8.60 4.83
C LEU A 13 -10.62 8.32 3.47
N ASP A 14 -11.22 8.77 2.37
CA ASP A 14 -10.62 8.64 1.02
C ASP A 14 -9.24 9.33 0.93
N GLN A 15 -9.11 10.53 1.52
CA GLN A 15 -7.83 11.24 1.59
C GLN A 15 -6.80 10.48 2.44
N GLN A 16 -7.21 9.93 3.59
CA GLN A 16 -6.31 9.12 4.43
C GLN A 16 -5.85 7.84 3.71
N LEU A 17 -6.75 7.19 2.96
CA LEU A 17 -6.42 5.99 2.18
C LEU A 17 -5.46 6.31 1.04
N THR A 18 -5.65 7.43 0.35
CA THR A 18 -4.72 7.93 -0.66
C THR A 18 -3.32 8.12 -0.08
N GLN A 19 -3.21 8.78 1.08
CA GLN A 19 -1.92 8.98 1.75
C GLN A 19 -1.29 7.67 2.22
N LEU A 20 -2.10 6.74 2.73
CA LEU A 20 -1.63 5.42 3.15
C LEU A 20 -1.06 4.63 1.97
N ILE A 21 -1.78 4.57 0.85
CA ILE A 21 -1.34 3.87 -0.37
C ILE A 21 -0.02 4.46 -0.87
N ALA A 22 0.09 5.79 -0.93
CA ALA A 22 1.32 6.46 -1.35
C ALA A 22 2.52 6.12 -0.42
N LYS A 23 2.29 6.09 0.91
CA LYS A 23 3.34 5.70 1.88
C LYS A 23 3.75 4.23 1.71
N LEU A 24 2.79 3.33 1.48
CA LEU A 24 3.07 1.92 1.23
C LEU A 24 3.90 1.74 -0.05
N ASP A 25 3.61 2.50 -1.10
CA ASP A 25 4.41 2.50 -2.33
C ASP A 25 5.86 2.95 -2.09
N VAL A 26 6.05 3.99 -1.29
CA VAL A 26 7.39 4.43 -0.89
C VAL A 26 8.12 3.32 -0.13
N PHE A 27 7.47 2.65 0.84
CA PHE A 27 8.11 1.57 1.60
C PHE A 27 8.44 0.35 0.74
N ILE A 28 7.55 -0.05 -0.16
CA ILE A 28 7.79 -1.15 -1.11
C ILE A 28 9.00 -0.84 -1.99
N ARG A 29 9.09 0.40 -2.50
CA ARG A 29 10.24 0.86 -3.29
C ARG A 29 11.53 0.86 -2.48
N LEU A 30 11.54 1.49 -1.30
CA LEU A 30 12.72 1.55 -0.42
C LEU A 30 13.23 0.16 -0.06
N ARG A 31 12.33 -0.78 0.22
CA ARG A 31 12.69 -2.18 0.47
C ARG A 31 13.34 -2.81 -0.75
N THR A 32 12.71 -2.69 -1.91
CA THR A 32 13.26 -3.22 -3.17
C THR A 32 14.65 -2.66 -3.47
N ASP A 33 14.85 -1.36 -3.27
CA ASP A 33 16.14 -0.70 -3.48
C ASP A 33 17.18 -1.14 -2.45
N GLN A 34 16.81 -1.32 -1.19
CA GLN A 34 17.67 -1.90 -0.15
C GLN A 34 18.12 -3.33 -0.52
N ARG A 35 17.20 -4.16 -1.02
CA ARG A 35 17.54 -5.51 -1.49
C ARG A 35 18.54 -5.47 -2.65
N LYS A 36 18.35 -4.56 -3.62
CA LYS A 36 19.29 -4.38 -4.72
C LYS A 36 20.66 -3.91 -4.23
N ALA A 37 20.72 -2.98 -3.28
CA ALA A 37 21.99 -2.52 -2.72
C ALA A 37 22.75 -3.64 -2.00
N LEU A 38 22.05 -4.52 -1.27
CA LEU A 38 22.66 -5.61 -0.52
C LEU A 38 23.03 -6.83 -1.38
N LEU A 39 22.23 -7.16 -2.39
CA LEU A 39 22.41 -8.37 -3.20
C LEU A 39 22.93 -8.11 -4.62
N GLY A 40 22.98 -6.84 -5.05
CA GLY A 40 23.45 -6.44 -6.37
C GLY A 40 24.97 -6.37 -6.50
N HIS A 41 25.71 -6.46 -5.39
CA HIS A 41 27.17 -6.53 -5.41
C HIS A 41 27.63 -8.01 -5.40
N PRO A 42 28.20 -8.54 -6.50
CA PRO A 42 28.56 -9.96 -6.61
C PRO A 42 29.69 -10.41 -5.66
N HIS A 43 30.43 -9.46 -5.07
CA HIS A 43 31.58 -9.72 -4.18
C HIS A 43 31.34 -9.31 -2.73
N SER A 44 30.09 -9.17 -2.31
CA SER A 44 29.81 -8.91 -0.91
C SER A 44 29.95 -10.20 -0.08
N ASP A 45 31.14 -10.47 0.43
CA ASP A 45 31.51 -11.66 1.21
C ASP A 45 30.62 -11.92 2.44
N ASN A 46 29.89 -10.90 2.91
CA ASN A 46 28.96 -11.00 4.04
C ASN A 46 27.58 -11.60 3.71
N TRP A 47 27.26 -11.83 2.44
CA TRP A 47 25.90 -12.15 1.97
C TRP A 47 25.82 -13.45 1.16
N GLN A 48 26.45 -14.53 1.63
CA GLN A 48 26.37 -15.86 1.00
C GLN A 48 25.65 -16.90 1.89
N GLY A 49 25.25 -18.02 1.26
CA GLY A 49 24.72 -19.20 1.96
C GLY A 49 23.43 -18.93 2.75
N ALA A 50 23.37 -19.46 3.99
CA ALA A 50 22.18 -19.40 4.83
C ALA A 50 21.75 -17.96 5.18
N LYS A 51 22.69 -17.04 5.38
CA LYS A 51 22.39 -15.63 5.71
C LYS A 51 21.63 -14.94 4.57
N ARG A 52 22.07 -15.15 3.32
CA ARG A 52 21.38 -14.64 2.12
C ARG A 52 19.98 -15.20 1.99
N ARG A 53 19.84 -16.52 2.12
CA ARG A 53 18.53 -17.18 2.03
C ARG A 53 17.55 -16.66 3.08
N ASN A 54 17.99 -16.56 4.34
CA ASN A 54 17.15 -16.04 5.42
C ASN A 54 16.71 -14.60 5.14
N PHE A 55 17.62 -13.75 4.67
CA PHE A 55 17.28 -12.40 4.28
C PHE A 55 16.30 -12.34 3.11
N ASP A 56 16.50 -13.10 2.04
CA ASP A 56 15.57 -13.14 0.89
C ASP A 56 14.18 -13.63 1.34
N THR A 57 14.11 -14.62 2.23
CA THR A 57 12.84 -15.09 2.81
C THR A 57 12.15 -14.01 3.63
N THR A 58 12.85 -13.39 4.59
CA THR A 58 12.28 -12.32 5.42
C THR A 58 11.89 -11.11 4.58
N PHE A 59 12.73 -10.73 3.61
CA PHE A 59 12.44 -9.67 2.65
C PHE A 59 11.14 -9.97 1.91
N LYS A 60 11.00 -11.17 1.35
CA LYS A 60 9.80 -11.57 0.60
C LYS A 60 8.55 -11.51 1.48
N GLN A 61 8.60 -12.05 2.69
CA GLN A 61 7.48 -12.01 3.63
C GLN A 61 7.05 -10.57 3.93
N GLN A 62 8.00 -9.68 4.21
CA GLN A 62 7.71 -8.27 4.51
C GLN A 62 7.18 -7.52 3.28
N HIS A 63 7.78 -7.75 2.12
CA HIS A 63 7.35 -7.15 0.86
C HIS A 63 5.92 -7.59 0.50
N ASP A 64 5.63 -8.89 0.57
CA ASP A 64 4.31 -9.43 0.27
C ASP A 64 3.25 -8.92 1.25
N ALA A 65 3.60 -8.77 2.54
CA ALA A 65 2.71 -8.15 3.53
C ALA A 65 2.40 -6.67 3.22
N LEU A 66 3.39 -5.89 2.78
CA LEU A 66 3.18 -4.50 2.36
C LEU A 66 2.29 -4.40 1.11
N VAL A 67 2.49 -5.29 0.14
CA VAL A 67 1.66 -5.37 -1.07
C VAL A 67 0.22 -5.77 -0.73
N ALA A 68 0.04 -6.72 0.19
CA ALA A 68 -1.28 -7.12 0.67
C ALA A 68 -2.00 -5.96 1.37
N LEU A 69 -1.31 -5.22 2.26
CA LEU A 69 -1.84 -4.03 2.92
C LEU A 69 -2.24 -2.95 1.91
N LYS A 70 -1.40 -2.70 0.89
CA LYS A 70 -1.71 -1.74 -0.17
C LYS A 70 -2.98 -2.16 -0.93
N THR A 71 -3.09 -3.44 -1.26
CA THR A 71 -4.25 -3.99 -1.98
C THR A 71 -5.52 -3.84 -1.16
N ALA A 72 -5.47 -4.15 0.13
CA ALA A 72 -6.60 -3.97 1.04
C ALA A 72 -7.01 -2.49 1.16
N ALA A 73 -6.05 -1.57 1.30
CA ALA A 73 -6.32 -0.14 1.35
C ALA A 73 -6.95 0.39 0.04
N ALA A 74 -6.45 -0.05 -1.12
CA ALA A 74 -7.00 0.32 -2.43
C ALA A 74 -8.42 -0.23 -2.64
N SER A 75 -8.68 -1.46 -2.19
CA SER A 75 -10.03 -2.04 -2.21
C SER A 75 -11.00 -1.24 -1.35
N LEU A 76 -10.59 -0.88 -0.12
CA LEU A 76 -11.39 -0.02 0.76
C LEU A 76 -11.62 1.36 0.14
N GLN A 77 -10.61 1.96 -0.48
CA GLN A 77 -10.74 3.25 -1.15
C GLN A 77 -11.78 3.19 -2.27
N LYS A 78 -11.76 2.12 -3.08
CA LYS A 78 -12.76 1.92 -4.14
C LYS A 78 -14.18 1.85 -3.57
N SER A 79 -14.37 1.14 -2.45
CA SER A 79 -15.66 1.08 -1.77
C SER A 79 -16.12 2.45 -1.24
N VAL A 80 -15.21 3.23 -0.65
CA VAL A 80 -15.50 4.60 -0.20
C VAL A 80 -15.86 5.52 -1.37
N ALA A 81 -15.12 5.43 -2.47
CA ALA A 81 -15.40 6.20 -3.68
C ALA A 81 -16.77 5.86 -4.27
N GLN A 82 -17.18 4.59 -4.23
CA GLN A 82 -18.51 4.17 -4.67
C GLN A 82 -19.62 4.79 -3.81
N VAL A 83 -19.47 4.76 -2.47
CA VAL A 83 -20.43 5.40 -1.55
C VAL A 83 -20.53 6.90 -1.82
N LEU A 84 -19.40 7.58 -1.99
CA LEU A 84 -19.37 9.00 -2.33
C LEU A 84 -20.01 9.30 -3.69
N ALA A 85 -19.92 8.38 -4.66
CA ALA A 85 -20.52 8.54 -5.99
C ALA A 85 -22.03 8.30 -5.97
N ASP A 86 -22.52 7.33 -5.20
CA ASP A 86 -23.96 7.04 -5.10
C ASP A 86 -24.70 8.13 -4.31
N ASP A 87 -24.08 8.73 -3.30
CA ASP A 87 -24.64 9.89 -2.57
C ASP A 87 -24.78 11.14 -3.45
N ARG A 88 -23.94 11.27 -4.49
CA ARG A 88 -24.02 12.36 -5.48
C ARG A 88 -25.07 12.12 -6.57
N LYS A 89 -25.66 10.93 -6.68
CA LYS A 89 -26.75 10.69 -7.64
C LYS A 89 -28.06 11.19 -7.04
N PRO A 90 -28.78 12.14 -7.69
CA PRO A 90 -30.09 12.52 -7.22
C PRO A 90 -31.03 11.30 -7.28
N HIS A 91 -31.71 11.02 -6.17
CA HIS A 91 -32.81 10.08 -6.13
C HIS A 91 -33.94 10.63 -7.01
N HIS A 92 -34.12 10.05 -8.20
CA HIS A 92 -35.29 10.27 -9.07
C HIS A 92 -36.47 9.41 -8.61
#